data_AF-A0A1M6EYZ4-F1
#
_entry.id   AF-A0A1M6EYZ4-F1
#
_cell.length_a   1.000
_cell.length_b   1.000
_cell.length_c   1.000
_cell.angle_alpha   90.00
_cell.angle_beta   90.00
_cell.angle_gamma   90.00
#
_symmetry.space_group_name_H-M   'P 1'
#
loop_
_entity.id
_entity.type
_entity.pdbx_description
1 polymer ?
#
loop_
_entity_poly.entity_id
_entity_poly.type
_entity_poly.pdbx_seq_one_letter_code
_entity_poly.pdbx_strand_id
1 'polypeptide(L)'
;MSVPRWSKEQKATLTRMHRRGATAPQIAVKVGRSVRAVENRLTKLRAEGKAGRSGRIWTEEERARGLALLRDRVTHPEIARRLGRTERSIAAFAGQCRADGSLSYTPPNRGRQDEALFERLWSCGTISIAEIAAHFGITHQAVSQRARTRGLPSRIRNRSNRTIKDDAAFTRLWLEGVPKIEIAERFGVRLTAVSVRVAALDLPLRVGCWRERFRELQEEAVGARMRELAARENARLRELAERRDDATEEAA
;
A
#
# COMPACT_ATOMS: atom_id res chain seq x y z
N MET A 1 -41.29 41.32 11.79
CA MET A 1 -41.74 40.06 12.44
C MET A 1 -40.88 39.79 13.67
N SER A 2 -41.48 39.73 14.86
CA SER A 2 -40.76 39.45 16.11
C SER A 2 -40.24 38.01 16.12
N VAL A 3 -38.94 37.81 16.35
CA VAL A 3 -38.36 36.46 16.41
C VAL A 3 -38.91 35.74 17.64
N PRO A 4 -39.61 34.60 17.51
CA PRO A 4 -40.24 33.94 18.66
C PRO A 4 -39.20 33.60 19.74
N ARG A 5 -39.43 34.02 20.98
CA ARG A 5 -38.51 33.72 22.11
C ARG A 5 -38.36 32.21 22.29
N TRP A 6 -37.16 31.78 22.69
CA TRP A 6 -36.87 30.37 22.99
C TRP A 6 -37.58 29.94 24.27
N SER A 7 -38.42 28.90 24.19
CA SER A 7 -39.09 28.32 25.36
C SER A 7 -38.10 27.59 26.27
N LYS A 8 -38.50 27.34 27.53
CA LYS A 8 -37.69 26.53 28.48
C LYS A 8 -37.45 25.11 27.94
N GLU A 9 -38.48 24.50 27.35
CA GLU A 9 -38.41 23.16 26.77
C GLU A 9 -37.49 23.08 25.55
N GLN A 10 -37.55 24.07 24.66
CA GLN A 10 -36.66 24.16 23.49
C GLN A 10 -35.19 24.26 23.93
N LYS A 11 -34.90 25.04 24.99
CA LYS A 11 -33.55 25.16 25.57
C LYS A 11 -33.08 23.85 26.22
N ALA A 12 -33.96 23.16 26.93
CA ALA A 12 -33.66 21.87 27.56
C ALA A 12 -33.36 20.81 26.50
N THR A 13 -34.18 20.72 25.45
CA THR A 13 -34.01 19.77 24.35
C THR A 13 -32.73 20.05 23.56
N LEU A 14 -32.45 21.31 23.23
CA LEU A 14 -31.19 21.70 22.57
C LEU A 14 -29.97 21.29 23.41
N THR A 15 -29.96 21.62 24.69
CA THR A 15 -28.83 21.30 25.59
C THR A 15 -28.62 19.79 25.68
N ARG A 16 -29.69 19.03 25.91
CA ARG A 16 -29.65 17.57 26.03
C ARG A 16 -29.15 16.91 24.74
N MET A 17 -29.73 17.28 23.59
CA MET A 17 -29.35 16.70 22.31
C MET A 17 -27.93 17.09 21.90
N HIS A 18 -27.53 18.34 22.11
CA HIS A 18 -26.18 18.80 21.81
C HIS A 18 -25.13 18.08 22.68
N ARG A 19 -25.40 17.86 23.98
CA ARG A 19 -24.54 17.06 24.87
C ARG A 19 -24.38 15.62 24.38
N ARG A 20 -25.44 15.03 23.83
CA ARG A 20 -25.44 13.70 23.19
C ARG A 20 -24.81 13.67 21.79
N GLY A 21 -24.32 14.82 21.32
CA GLY A 21 -23.65 14.95 20.03
C GLY A 21 -24.57 15.04 18.82
N ALA A 22 -25.83 15.38 19.02
CA ALA A 22 -26.72 15.68 17.91
C ALA A 22 -26.25 16.93 17.15
N THR A 23 -26.38 16.88 15.84
CA THR A 23 -26.02 17.99 14.94
C THR A 23 -27.09 19.09 14.97
N ALA A 24 -26.72 20.32 14.57
CA ALA A 24 -27.69 21.43 14.52
C ALA A 24 -28.93 21.11 13.65
N PRO A 25 -28.82 20.41 12.50
CA PRO A 25 -29.98 19.92 11.75
C PRO A 25 -30.89 18.97 12.54
N GLN A 26 -30.33 17.99 13.26
CA GLN A 26 -31.13 17.05 14.06
C GLN A 26 -31.85 17.75 15.21
N ILE A 27 -31.18 18.72 15.84
CA ILE A 27 -31.78 19.54 16.90
C ILE A 27 -32.88 20.45 16.33
N ALA A 28 -32.67 21.03 15.14
CA ALA A 28 -33.62 21.90 14.46
C ALA A 28 -34.96 21.19 14.19
N VAL A 29 -34.88 19.97 13.64
CA VAL A 29 -36.06 19.11 13.42
C VAL A 29 -36.79 18.85 14.73
N LYS A 30 -36.07 18.47 15.80
CA LYS A 30 -36.70 18.11 17.08
C LYS A 30 -37.29 19.30 17.84
N VAL A 31 -36.68 20.48 17.73
CA VAL A 31 -37.07 21.70 18.46
C VAL A 31 -38.11 22.52 17.69
N GLY A 32 -38.36 22.20 16.41
CA GLY A 32 -39.28 22.92 15.54
C GLY A 32 -38.76 24.31 15.18
N ARG A 33 -37.46 24.43 14.89
CA ARG A 33 -36.80 25.71 14.57
C ARG A 33 -35.88 25.53 13.37
N SER A 34 -35.52 26.64 12.72
CA SER A 34 -34.50 26.61 11.67
C SER A 34 -33.12 26.19 12.19
N VAL A 35 -32.32 25.56 11.32
CA VAL A 35 -30.93 25.19 11.61
C VAL A 35 -30.10 26.41 12.04
N ARG A 36 -30.23 27.53 11.31
CA ARG A 36 -29.59 28.81 11.60
C ARG A 36 -29.89 29.33 13.02
N ALA A 37 -31.13 29.18 13.49
CA ALA A 37 -31.51 29.61 14.84
C ALA A 37 -30.85 28.74 15.93
N VAL A 38 -30.73 27.43 15.69
CA VAL A 38 -30.01 26.50 16.58
C VAL A 38 -28.52 26.82 16.61
N GLU A 39 -27.89 27.07 15.45
CA GLU A 39 -26.48 27.44 15.36
C GLU A 39 -26.16 28.73 16.11
N ASN A 40 -26.94 29.79 15.89
CA ASN A 40 -26.78 31.06 16.60
C ASN A 40 -26.91 30.88 18.11
N ARG A 41 -27.85 30.02 18.55
CA ARG A 41 -28.02 29.73 19.98
C ARG A 41 -26.85 28.95 20.55
N LEU A 42 -26.33 27.96 19.82
CA LEU A 42 -25.13 27.21 20.20
C LEU A 42 -23.89 28.10 20.25
N THR A 43 -23.72 29.02 19.32
CA THR A 43 -22.65 30.02 19.34
C THR A 43 -22.71 30.89 20.59
N LYS A 44 -23.91 31.38 20.96
CA LYS A 44 -24.09 32.13 22.20
C LYS A 44 -23.78 31.29 23.44
N LEU A 45 -24.25 30.04 23.48
CA LEU A 45 -23.93 29.11 24.57
C LEU A 45 -22.42 28.81 24.66
N ARG A 46 -21.70 28.76 23.53
CA ARG A 46 -20.23 28.62 23.52
C ARG A 46 -19.52 29.84 24.06
N ALA A 47 -19.96 31.04 23.67
CA ALA A 47 -19.44 32.29 24.21
C ALA A 47 -19.65 32.41 25.73
N GLU A 48 -20.77 31.87 26.23
CA GLU A 48 -21.08 31.76 27.66
C GLU A 48 -20.39 30.57 28.36
N GLY A 49 -19.58 29.76 27.66
CA GLY A 49 -18.94 28.55 28.21
C GLY A 49 -19.87 27.37 28.48
N LYS A 50 -21.15 27.46 28.09
CA LYS A 50 -22.21 26.48 28.35
C LYS A 50 -22.36 25.42 27.23
N ALA A 51 -21.61 25.53 26.14
CA ALA A 51 -21.58 24.55 25.04
C ALA A 51 -20.17 24.43 24.42
N GLY A 52 -19.83 23.25 23.89
CA GLY A 52 -18.53 22.97 23.27
C GLY A 52 -18.45 23.34 21.77
N ARG A 53 -17.23 23.52 21.24
CA ARG A 53 -16.98 23.92 19.84
C ARG A 53 -17.30 22.84 18.79
N SER A 54 -17.38 21.55 19.14
CA SER A 54 -17.81 20.49 18.21
C SER A 54 -18.65 19.41 18.91
N GLY A 55 -19.64 18.89 18.16
CA GLY A 55 -20.84 18.23 18.69
C GLY A 55 -20.69 16.75 19.01
N ARG A 56 -19.79 16.36 19.92
CA ARG A 56 -19.97 15.17 20.77
C ARG A 56 -18.96 15.28 21.91
N ILE A 57 -19.41 15.65 23.10
CA ILE A 57 -18.56 15.76 24.29
C ILE A 57 -18.10 14.34 24.66
N TRP A 58 -16.86 14.17 25.11
CA TRP A 58 -16.41 12.90 25.70
C TRP A 58 -17.13 12.71 27.03
N THR A 59 -18.05 11.76 27.10
CA THR A 59 -18.70 11.41 28.38
C THR A 59 -17.73 10.66 29.29
N GLU A 60 -17.97 10.65 30.60
CA GLU A 60 -17.08 9.96 31.54
C GLU A 60 -16.95 8.46 31.23
N GLU A 61 -18.06 7.81 30.86
CA GLU A 61 -18.08 6.42 30.42
C GLU A 61 -17.27 6.20 29.13
N GLU A 62 -17.41 7.08 28.15
CA GLU A 62 -16.60 7.04 26.92
C GLU A 62 -15.12 7.28 27.21
N ARG A 63 -14.78 8.19 28.13
CA ARG A 63 -13.40 8.44 28.55
C ARG A 63 -12.82 7.20 29.22
N ALA A 64 -13.55 6.55 30.13
CA ALA A 64 -13.12 5.34 30.79
C ALA A 64 -12.87 4.20 29.79
N ARG A 65 -13.80 3.96 28.85
CA ARG A 65 -13.62 2.96 27.78
C ARG A 65 -12.46 3.30 26.85
N GLY A 66 -12.34 4.54 26.43
CA GLY A 66 -11.24 5.01 25.60
C GLY A 66 -9.88 4.83 26.28
N LEU A 67 -9.81 5.13 27.58
CA LEU A 67 -8.59 4.99 28.38
C LEU A 67 -8.22 3.51 28.56
N ALA A 68 -9.18 2.64 28.84
CA ALA A 68 -8.95 1.20 28.92
C ALA A 68 -8.37 0.65 27.61
N LEU A 69 -9.00 0.96 26.47
CA LEU A 69 -8.51 0.53 25.16
C LEU A 69 -7.10 1.07 24.84
N LEU A 70 -6.77 2.29 25.26
CA LEU A 70 -5.42 2.86 25.12
C LEU A 70 -4.39 2.13 25.99
N ARG A 71 -4.76 1.74 27.22
CA ARG A 71 -3.92 0.94 28.12
C ARG A 71 -3.68 -0.46 27.56
N ASP A 72 -4.71 -1.05 26.96
CA ASP A 72 -4.66 -2.34 26.26
C ASP A 72 -3.94 -2.27 24.89
N ARG A 73 -3.38 -1.10 24.54
CA ARG A 73 -2.63 -0.83 23.31
C ARG A 73 -3.40 -1.07 22.01
N VAL A 74 -4.73 -0.96 22.08
CA VAL A 74 -5.59 -1.00 20.90
C VAL A 74 -5.25 0.20 19.99
N THR A 75 -5.26 -0.02 18.67
CA THR A 75 -4.85 1.02 17.72
C THR A 75 -5.89 2.14 17.64
N HIS A 76 -5.48 3.39 17.39
CA HIS A 76 -6.44 4.50 17.27
C HIS A 76 -7.55 4.26 16.22
N PRO A 77 -7.27 3.68 15.02
CA PRO A 77 -8.32 3.29 14.07
C PRO A 77 -9.34 2.30 14.65
N GLU A 78 -8.86 1.31 15.40
CA GLU A 78 -9.71 0.31 16.05
C GLU A 78 -10.55 0.94 17.17
N ILE A 79 -9.95 1.79 18.00
CA ILE A 79 -10.66 2.54 19.05
C ILE A 79 -11.73 3.45 18.43
N ALA A 80 -11.39 4.14 17.33
CA ALA A 80 -12.32 5.00 16.60
C ALA A 80 -13.55 4.21 16.14
N ARG A 81 -13.35 3.00 15.59
CA ARG A 81 -14.45 2.11 15.19
C ARG A 81 -15.29 1.69 16.39
N ARG A 82 -14.67 1.24 17.49
CA ARG A 82 -15.35 0.77 18.70
C ARG A 82 -16.17 1.85 19.40
N LEU A 83 -15.69 3.09 19.41
CA LEU A 83 -16.37 4.22 20.06
C LEU A 83 -17.25 5.04 19.11
N GLY A 84 -17.30 4.67 17.82
CA GLY A 84 -17.99 5.43 16.78
C GLY A 84 -17.47 6.87 16.66
N ARG A 85 -16.16 7.07 16.83
CA ARG A 85 -15.48 8.38 16.78
C ARG A 85 -14.56 8.43 15.56
N THR A 86 -14.04 9.63 15.25
CA THR A 86 -12.99 9.77 14.24
C THR A 86 -11.62 9.49 14.84
N GLU A 87 -10.68 9.00 14.04
CA GLU A 87 -9.29 8.77 14.47
C GLU A 87 -8.64 10.04 15.04
N ARG A 88 -8.91 11.20 14.41
CA ARG A 88 -8.45 12.51 14.89
C ARG A 88 -8.99 12.84 16.29
N SER A 89 -10.24 12.48 16.58
CA SER A 89 -10.83 12.64 17.92
C SER A 89 -10.15 11.73 18.95
N ILE A 90 -9.78 10.50 18.57
CA ILE A 90 -9.05 9.58 19.45
C ILE A 90 -7.63 10.08 19.70
N ALA A 91 -6.94 10.59 18.67
CA ALA A 91 -5.61 11.15 18.82
C ALA A 91 -5.57 12.36 19.76
N ALA A 92 -6.55 13.27 19.64
CA ALA A 92 -6.70 14.41 20.54
C ALA A 92 -7.01 13.97 21.99
N PHE A 93 -7.92 13.00 22.16
CA PHE A 93 -8.24 12.42 23.47
C PHE A 93 -7.04 11.78 24.13
N ALA A 94 -6.28 10.95 23.40
CA ALA A 94 -5.06 10.33 23.91
C ALA A 94 -3.99 11.37 24.27
N GLY A 95 -3.90 12.48 23.53
CA GLY A 95 -3.05 13.62 23.90
C GLY A 95 -3.45 14.25 25.23
N GLN A 96 -4.75 14.46 25.43
CA GLN A 96 -5.28 15.04 26.67
C GLN A 96 -5.08 14.12 27.88
N CYS A 97 -5.30 12.80 27.73
CA CYS A 97 -5.03 11.83 28.79
C CYS A 97 -3.54 11.70 29.16
N ARG A 98 -2.62 12.08 28.26
CA ARG A 98 -1.19 12.16 28.61
C ARG A 98 -0.88 13.44 29.36
N ALA A 99 -1.45 14.56 28.93
CA ALA A 99 -1.27 15.85 29.58
C ALA A 99 -1.85 15.89 31.01
N ASP A 100 -2.95 15.17 31.25
CA ASP A 100 -3.58 15.06 32.57
C ASP A 100 -3.02 13.90 33.43
N GLY A 101 -2.05 13.14 32.93
CA GLY A 101 -1.41 12.03 33.63
C GLY A 101 -2.24 10.73 33.72
N SER A 102 -3.48 10.71 33.23
CA SER A 102 -4.34 9.52 33.25
C SER A 102 -3.78 8.35 32.42
N LEU A 103 -2.95 8.68 31.43
CA LEU A 103 -2.20 7.74 30.59
C LEU A 103 -0.70 8.01 30.77
N SER A 104 -0.07 7.29 31.70
CA SER A 104 1.39 7.36 31.95
C SER A 104 2.21 6.82 30.77
N TYR A 105 1.60 5.96 29.95
CA TYR A 105 2.24 5.34 28.81
C TYR A 105 2.23 6.26 27.59
N THR A 106 3.41 6.77 27.22
CA THR A 106 3.65 7.27 25.87
C THR A 106 3.90 6.04 24.99
N PRO A 107 3.05 5.76 23.97
CA PRO A 107 3.34 4.70 23.04
C PRO A 107 4.73 4.92 22.46
N PRO A 108 5.64 3.92 22.50
CA PRO A 108 6.88 4.01 21.79
C PRO A 108 6.46 4.26 20.36
N ASN A 109 6.94 5.38 19.82
CA ASN A 109 6.80 5.71 18.42
C ASN A 109 7.14 4.43 17.65
N ARG A 110 6.17 3.78 16.97
CA ARG A 110 6.21 2.34 16.60
C ARG A 110 7.42 1.90 15.78
N GLY A 111 8.30 2.81 15.39
CA GLY A 111 9.60 2.44 14.83
C GLY A 111 10.84 2.99 15.53
N ARG A 112 10.80 3.43 16.80
CA ARG A 112 12.02 3.89 17.51
C ARG A 112 12.91 2.72 18.00
N GLN A 113 12.51 1.47 17.81
CA GLN A 113 13.04 0.38 18.63
C GLN A 113 14.34 -0.26 18.11
N ASP A 114 14.77 0.00 16.88
CA ASP A 114 16.07 -0.50 16.40
C ASP A 114 16.66 0.42 15.33
N GLU A 115 17.47 1.39 15.77
CA GLU A 115 18.08 2.37 14.88
C GLU A 115 19.16 1.75 14.00
N ALA A 116 19.99 0.91 14.61
CA ALA A 116 21.07 0.22 13.91
C ALA A 116 20.50 -0.72 12.83
N LEU A 117 19.38 -1.38 13.09
CA LEU A 117 18.67 -2.16 12.07
C LEU A 117 18.03 -1.27 11.01
N PHE A 118 17.44 -0.12 11.38
CA PHE A 118 16.89 0.81 10.40
C PHE A 118 17.95 1.31 9.42
N GLU A 119 19.12 1.71 9.91
CA GLU A 119 20.25 2.16 9.08
C GLU A 119 20.82 1.05 8.21
N ARG A 120 20.94 -0.18 8.74
CA ARG A 120 21.37 -1.35 7.97
C ARG A 120 20.39 -1.69 6.85
N LEU A 121 19.08 -1.76 7.14
CA LEU A 121 18.04 -2.02 6.16
C LEU A 121 17.92 -0.88 5.13
N TRP A 122 18.11 0.36 5.55
CA TRP A 122 18.11 1.54 4.67
C TRP A 122 19.29 1.51 3.69
N SER A 123 20.48 1.15 4.17
CA SER A 123 21.69 1.01 3.36
C SER A 123 21.64 -0.19 2.42
N CYS A 124 20.87 -1.23 2.79
CA CYS A 124 20.65 -2.42 1.98
C CYS A 124 19.77 -2.08 0.76
N GLY A 125 20.37 -1.78 -0.38
CA GLY A 125 19.67 -1.34 -1.61
C GLY A 125 18.67 -2.34 -2.21
N THR A 126 18.67 -3.59 -1.75
CA THR A 126 17.79 -4.66 -2.23
C THR A 126 16.42 -4.65 -1.55
N ILE A 127 16.33 -4.17 -0.31
CA ILE A 127 15.08 -4.17 0.48
C ILE A 127 14.25 -2.93 0.13
N SER A 128 13.03 -3.13 -0.34
CA SER A 128 12.15 -2.01 -0.68
C SER A 128 11.74 -1.19 0.55
N ILE A 129 11.36 0.07 0.34
CA ILE A 129 10.77 0.91 1.40
C ILE A 129 9.51 0.27 1.99
N ALA A 130 8.79 -0.53 1.19
CA ALA A 130 7.60 -1.24 1.62
C ALA A 130 7.90 -2.35 2.63
N GLU A 131 8.94 -3.14 2.37
CA GLU A 131 9.39 -4.20 3.28
C GLU A 131 9.96 -3.60 4.56
N ILE A 132 10.70 -2.49 4.48
CA ILE A 132 11.14 -1.75 5.69
C ILE A 132 9.93 -1.24 6.47
N ALA A 133 8.92 -0.68 5.80
CA ALA A 133 7.72 -0.18 6.45
C ALA A 133 6.94 -1.29 7.16
N ALA A 134 6.78 -2.45 6.50
CA ALA A 134 6.16 -3.64 7.07
C ALA A 134 6.95 -4.15 8.29
N HIS A 135 8.27 -4.22 8.18
CA HIS A 135 9.15 -4.67 9.26
C HIS A 135 9.00 -3.80 10.53
N PHE A 136 8.93 -2.48 10.37
CA PHE A 136 8.77 -1.55 11.49
C PHE A 136 7.31 -1.24 11.86
N GLY A 137 6.32 -1.84 11.19
CA GLY A 137 4.90 -1.55 11.44
C GLY A 137 4.52 -0.07 11.28
N ILE A 138 5.19 0.64 10.36
CA ILE A 138 4.98 2.06 10.07
C ILE A 138 4.63 2.27 8.59
N THR A 139 4.22 3.49 8.22
CA THR A 139 3.93 3.81 6.83
C THR A 139 5.21 4.05 6.01
N HIS A 140 5.14 3.88 4.69
CA HIS A 140 6.27 4.15 3.79
C HIS A 140 6.73 5.63 3.86
N GLN A 141 5.78 6.53 4.08
CA GLN A 141 6.04 7.96 4.30
C GLN A 141 6.84 8.18 5.60
N ALA A 142 6.47 7.49 6.68
CA ALA A 142 7.20 7.56 7.94
C ALA A 142 8.64 7.02 7.82
N VAL A 143 8.86 5.94 7.06
CA VAL A 143 10.21 5.42 6.74
C VAL A 143 11.03 6.49 6.01
N SER A 144 10.48 7.10 4.97
CA SER A 144 11.18 8.12 4.16
C SER A 144 11.47 9.40 4.95
N GLN A 145 10.51 9.85 5.77
CA GLN A 145 10.68 10.99 6.66
C GLN A 145 11.77 10.71 7.70
N ARG A 146 11.75 9.52 8.28
CA ARG A 146 12.73 9.09 9.27
C ARG A 146 14.17 9.10 8.74
N ALA A 147 14.40 8.55 7.55
CA ALA A 147 15.71 8.60 6.92
C ALA A 147 16.19 10.03 6.69
N ARG A 148 15.30 10.91 6.22
CA ARG A 148 15.61 12.34 6.02
C ARG A 148 15.95 13.06 7.32
N THR A 149 15.17 12.85 8.38
CA THR A 149 15.42 13.43 9.70
C THR A 149 16.78 13.03 10.26
N ARG A 150 17.35 11.91 9.80
CA ARG A 150 18.64 11.38 10.25
C ARG A 150 19.79 11.67 9.31
N GLY A 151 19.56 12.47 8.27
CA GLY A 151 20.58 12.75 7.28
C GLY A 151 21.08 11.51 6.55
N LEU A 152 20.32 10.40 6.57
CA LEU A 152 20.70 9.22 5.81
C LEU A 152 20.70 9.56 4.33
N PRO A 153 21.68 9.05 3.57
CA PRO A 153 21.76 9.32 2.14
C PRO A 153 20.46 8.90 1.48
N SER A 154 20.00 9.74 0.55
CA SER A 154 18.84 9.43 -0.27
C SER A 154 19.11 8.11 -0.98
N ARG A 155 18.20 7.14 -0.82
CA ARG A 155 18.19 5.93 -1.63
C ARG A 155 17.81 6.37 -3.04
N ILE A 156 18.82 6.81 -3.80
CA ILE A 156 18.71 7.21 -5.21
C ILE A 156 17.84 6.16 -5.85
N ARG A 157 16.59 6.55 -6.15
CA ARG A 157 15.52 5.67 -6.65
C ARG A 157 16.15 4.63 -7.53
N ASN A 158 16.18 3.38 -7.08
CA ASN A 158 16.42 2.12 -7.80
C ASN A 158 16.61 2.26 -9.34
N ARG A 159 17.62 3.03 -9.78
CA ARG A 159 17.90 3.41 -11.18
C ARG A 159 19.02 2.52 -11.69
N SER A 160 19.99 2.21 -10.82
CA SER A 160 21.08 1.28 -11.10
C SER A 160 20.60 -0.15 -11.33
N ASN A 161 19.45 -0.56 -10.78
CA ASN A 161 18.82 -1.86 -11.03
C ASN A 161 17.79 -1.83 -12.19
N ARG A 162 17.86 -0.81 -13.06
CA ARG A 162 16.95 -0.62 -14.22
C ARG A 162 17.66 -0.41 -15.54
N THR A 163 18.99 -0.48 -15.55
CA THR A 163 19.79 -0.18 -16.74
C THR A 163 20.55 -1.42 -17.15
N ILE A 164 20.23 -1.92 -18.34
CA ILE A 164 20.97 -3.00 -19.01
C ILE A 164 22.41 -2.52 -19.19
N LYS A 165 23.40 -3.15 -18.56
CA LYS A 165 24.80 -2.67 -18.60
C LYS A 165 25.61 -3.28 -19.74
N ASP A 166 25.23 -4.48 -20.17
CA ASP A 166 25.89 -5.20 -21.26
C ASP A 166 25.20 -4.88 -22.58
N ASP A 167 25.66 -3.79 -23.20
CA ASP A 167 25.10 -3.29 -24.45
C ASP A 167 25.43 -4.24 -25.63
N ALA A 168 26.52 -5.02 -25.55
CA ALA A 168 26.90 -5.98 -26.58
C ALA A 168 25.96 -7.19 -26.60
N ALA A 169 25.73 -7.82 -25.43
CA ALA A 169 24.77 -8.92 -25.32
C ALA A 169 23.34 -8.46 -25.62
N PHE A 170 22.97 -7.24 -25.20
CA PHE A 170 21.67 -6.66 -25.49
C PHE A 170 21.47 -6.43 -26.99
N THR A 171 22.45 -5.83 -27.67
CA THR A 171 22.39 -5.55 -29.11
C THR A 171 22.27 -6.85 -29.90
N ARG A 172 23.05 -7.88 -29.54
CA ARG A 172 22.94 -9.20 -30.17
C ARG A 172 21.53 -9.77 -30.05
N LEU A 173 20.97 -9.85 -28.84
CA LEU A 173 19.61 -10.35 -28.61
C LEU A 173 18.55 -9.49 -29.33
N TRP A 174 18.81 -8.19 -29.45
CA TRP A 174 17.92 -7.28 -30.18
C TRP A 174 17.95 -7.51 -31.70
N LEU A 175 19.11 -7.79 -32.28
CA LEU A 175 19.24 -8.06 -33.72
C LEU A 175 18.78 -9.48 -34.09
N GLU A 176 18.94 -10.44 -33.18
CA GLU A 176 18.43 -11.82 -33.31
C GLU A 176 16.90 -11.92 -33.24
N GLY A 177 16.20 -10.83 -32.93
CA GLY A 177 14.74 -10.82 -32.92
C GLY A 177 14.10 -11.31 -31.61
N VAL A 178 14.90 -11.57 -30.57
CA VAL A 178 14.40 -12.06 -29.27
C VAL A 178 13.31 -11.13 -28.71
N PRO A 179 12.17 -11.66 -28.19
CA PRO A 179 11.08 -10.84 -27.66
C PRO A 179 11.49 -9.94 -26.49
N LYS A 180 10.86 -8.77 -26.36
CA LYS A 180 11.14 -7.81 -25.28
C LYS A 180 11.00 -8.40 -23.88
N ILE A 181 10.05 -9.32 -23.69
CA ILE A 181 9.77 -10.00 -22.40
C ILE A 181 10.99 -10.84 -21.99
N GLU A 182 11.45 -11.72 -22.88
CA GLU A 182 12.62 -12.57 -22.63
C GLU A 182 13.90 -11.76 -22.42
N ILE A 183 14.10 -10.67 -23.18
CA ILE A 183 15.21 -9.75 -22.96
C ILE A 183 15.10 -9.12 -21.56
N ALA A 184 13.92 -8.66 -21.17
CA ALA A 184 13.71 -8.03 -19.86
C ALA A 184 13.97 -9.00 -18.70
N GLU A 185 13.49 -10.24 -18.81
CA GLU A 185 13.74 -11.31 -17.83
C GLU A 185 15.23 -11.64 -17.74
N ARG A 186 15.90 -11.85 -18.89
CA ARG A 186 17.32 -12.20 -18.96
C ARG A 186 18.23 -11.14 -18.34
N PHE A 187 17.88 -9.86 -18.47
CA PHE A 187 18.63 -8.76 -17.88
C PHE A 187 18.10 -8.33 -16.50
N GLY A 188 17.05 -8.97 -15.97
CA GLY A 188 16.44 -8.60 -14.68
C GLY A 188 15.88 -7.18 -14.66
N VAL A 189 15.49 -6.63 -15.82
CA VAL A 189 14.98 -5.26 -15.95
C VAL A 189 13.48 -5.24 -16.25
N ARG A 190 12.88 -4.05 -16.17
CA ARG A 190 11.50 -3.85 -16.61
C ARG A 190 11.42 -3.79 -18.14
N LEU A 191 10.31 -4.24 -18.72
CA LEU A 191 10.02 -4.14 -20.16
C LEU A 191 10.26 -2.75 -20.77
N THR A 192 9.95 -1.70 -20.01
CA THR A 192 10.17 -0.32 -20.46
C THR A 192 11.65 0.04 -20.60
N ALA A 193 12.53 -0.58 -19.81
CA ALA A 193 13.98 -0.36 -19.88
C ALA A 193 14.58 -0.88 -21.20
N VAL A 194 14.02 -1.96 -21.76
CA VAL A 194 14.40 -2.48 -23.08
C VAL A 194 14.13 -1.42 -24.15
N SER A 195 12.95 -0.81 -24.16
CA SER A 195 12.60 0.20 -25.18
C SER A 195 13.42 1.48 -25.05
N VAL A 196 13.72 1.91 -23.81
CA VAL A 196 14.63 3.04 -23.56
C VAL A 196 16.04 2.72 -24.05
N ARG A 197 16.53 1.49 -23.84
CA ARG A 197 17.87 1.09 -24.26
C ARG A 197 18.00 0.95 -25.78
N VAL A 198 16.96 0.48 -26.48
CA VAL A 198 16.89 0.50 -27.96
C VAL A 198 17.09 1.91 -28.49
N ALA A 199 16.35 2.88 -27.95
CA ALA A 199 16.48 4.28 -28.34
C ALA A 199 17.86 4.87 -27.99
N ALA A 200 18.43 4.49 -26.84
CA ALA A 200 19.74 4.98 -26.42
C ALA A 200 20.91 4.43 -27.26
N LEU A 201 20.76 3.24 -27.83
CA LEU A 201 21.75 2.61 -28.71
C LEU A 201 21.47 2.82 -30.21
N ASP A 202 20.46 3.65 -30.52
CA ASP A 202 20.00 3.92 -31.89
C ASP A 202 19.73 2.65 -32.71
N LEU A 203 19.19 1.62 -32.05
CA LEU A 203 18.91 0.34 -32.68
C LEU A 203 17.61 0.41 -33.49
N PRO A 204 17.52 -0.33 -34.62
CA PRO A 204 16.35 -0.27 -35.48
C PRO A 204 15.09 -0.68 -34.71
N LEU A 205 14.06 0.17 -34.83
CA LEU A 205 12.76 -0.11 -34.27
C LEU A 205 12.13 -1.27 -35.04
N ARG A 206 11.75 -2.32 -34.31
CA ARG A 206 10.97 -3.42 -34.86
C ARG A 206 9.52 -2.94 -35.05
N VAL A 207 9.22 -2.36 -36.22
CA VAL A 207 7.87 -1.92 -36.60
C VAL A 207 7.13 -3.00 -37.39
N GLY A 208 5.90 -3.31 -37.00
CA GLY A 208 4.81 -3.51 -37.96
C GLY A 208 4.77 -4.74 -38.90
N CYS A 209 5.31 -5.91 -38.57
CA CYS A 209 5.00 -7.16 -39.34
C CYS A 209 4.79 -8.41 -38.45
N TRP A 210 4.42 -8.20 -37.19
CA TRP A 210 4.44 -9.18 -36.10
C TRP A 210 3.54 -10.42 -36.26
N ARG A 211 2.76 -10.57 -37.32
CA ARG A 211 1.88 -11.75 -37.53
C ARG A 211 2.45 -12.78 -38.50
N GLU A 212 3.18 -12.37 -39.54
CA GLU A 212 3.66 -13.29 -40.58
C GLU A 212 4.99 -13.93 -40.19
N ARG A 213 5.98 -13.11 -39.82
CA ARG A 213 7.28 -13.63 -39.39
C ARG A 213 7.24 -14.38 -38.05
N PHE A 214 6.30 -14.03 -37.17
CA PHE A 214 6.08 -14.76 -35.92
C PHE A 214 5.44 -16.13 -36.14
N ARG A 215 4.59 -16.27 -37.17
CA ARG A 215 4.01 -17.55 -37.57
C ARG A 215 5.07 -18.47 -38.17
N GLU A 216 5.90 -17.96 -39.08
CA GLU A 216 7.01 -18.70 -39.68
C GLU A 216 8.02 -19.19 -38.64
N LEU A 217 8.39 -18.33 -37.67
CA LEU A 217 9.31 -18.72 -36.59
C LEU A 217 8.68 -19.71 -35.59
N GLN A 218 7.36 -19.64 -35.36
CA GLN A 218 6.67 -20.67 -34.58
C GLN A 218 6.66 -22.02 -35.30
N GLU A 219 6.43 -22.03 -36.61
CA GLU A 219 6.41 -23.24 -37.43
C GLU A 219 7.81 -23.88 -37.53
N GLU A 220 8.87 -23.07 -37.67
CA GLU A 220 10.25 -23.56 -37.62
C GLU A 220 10.64 -24.13 -36.25
N ALA A 221 10.26 -23.46 -35.16
CA ALA A 221 10.55 -23.92 -33.80
C ALA A 221 9.77 -25.19 -33.44
N VAL A 222 8.49 -25.29 -33.83
CA VAL A 222 7.68 -26.50 -33.69
C VAL A 222 8.26 -27.62 -34.56
N GLY A 223 8.67 -27.33 -35.80
CA GLY A 223 9.30 -28.29 -36.70
C GLY A 223 10.64 -28.81 -36.17
N ALA A 224 11.48 -27.95 -35.59
CA ALA A 224 12.75 -28.35 -34.97
C ALA A 224 12.52 -29.28 -33.77
N ARG A 225 11.56 -28.94 -32.91
CA ARG A 225 11.20 -29.75 -31.74
C ARG A 225 10.58 -31.10 -32.14
N MET A 226 9.78 -31.14 -33.21
CA MET A 226 9.23 -32.38 -33.75
C MET A 226 10.30 -33.28 -34.35
N ARG A 227 11.31 -32.73 -35.04
CA ARG A 227 12.46 -33.49 -35.54
C ARG A 227 13.31 -34.07 -34.42
N GLU A 228 13.54 -33.30 -33.37
CA GLU A 228 14.27 -33.77 -32.19
C GLU A 228 13.53 -34.91 -31.46
N LEU A 229 12.21 -34.77 -31.29
CA LEU A 229 11.38 -35.82 -30.71
C LEU A 229 11.33 -37.07 -31.60
N ALA A 230 11.18 -36.91 -32.92
CA ALA A 230 11.21 -38.03 -33.85
C ALA A 230 12.57 -38.74 -33.89
N ALA A 231 13.68 -38.00 -33.78
CA ALA A 231 15.02 -38.58 -33.70
C ALA A 231 15.20 -39.40 -32.40
N ARG A 232 14.68 -38.90 -31.27
CA ARG A 232 14.68 -39.64 -29.99
C ARG A 232 13.85 -40.91 -30.07
N GLU A 233 12.66 -40.82 -30.65
CA GLU A 233 11.77 -41.98 -30.79
C GLU A 233 12.36 -43.03 -31.75
N ASN A 234 12.93 -42.59 -32.89
CA ASN A 234 13.61 -43.49 -33.82
C ASN A 234 14.84 -44.15 -33.20
N ALA A 235 15.61 -43.42 -32.38
CA ALA A 235 16.73 -43.99 -31.64
C ALA A 235 16.24 -45.06 -30.64
N ARG A 236 15.14 -44.79 -29.92
CA ARG A 236 14.52 -45.76 -29.02
C ARG A 236 14.03 -47.01 -29.76
N LEU A 237 13.42 -46.85 -30.93
CA LEU A 237 12.94 -47.98 -31.73
C LEU A 237 14.10 -48.83 -32.28
N ARG A 238 15.22 -48.20 -32.66
CA ARG A 238 16.43 -48.93 -33.05
C ARG A 238 17.01 -49.74 -31.90
N GLU A 239 17.11 -49.13 -30.71
CA GLU A 239 17.59 -49.82 -29.52
C GLU A 239 16.68 -51.01 -29.13
N LEU A 240 15.35 -50.88 -29.30
CA LEU A 240 14.42 -51.98 -29.08
C LEU A 240 14.53 -53.08 -30.14
N ALA A 241 14.84 -52.72 -31.39
CA ALA A 241 15.05 -53.69 -32.47
C ALA A 241 16.35 -54.47 -32.26
N GLU A 242 17.45 -53.77 -31.93
CA GLU A 242 18.75 -54.38 -31.61
C GLU A 242 18.61 -55.37 -30.44
N ARG A 243 17.93 -54.97 -29.35
CA ARG A 243 17.66 -55.88 -28.22
C ARG A 243 16.80 -57.09 -28.58
N ARG A 244 15.93 -56.97 -29.59
CA ARG A 244 15.09 -58.08 -30.06
C ARG A 244 15.92 -59.06 -30.88
N ASP A 245 16.82 -58.55 -31.71
CA ASP A 245 17.68 -59.35 -32.56
C ASP A 245 18.73 -60.10 -31.70
N ASP A 246 19.30 -59.45 -30.68
CA ASP A 246 20.18 -60.08 -29.67
C ASP A 246 19.45 -61.21 -28.89
N ALA A 247 18.18 -60.99 -28.52
CA ALA A 247 17.37 -62.00 -27.84
C ALA A 247 16.98 -63.18 -28.73
N THR A 248 16.98 -63.01 -30.07
CA THR A 248 16.78 -64.12 -31.02
C THR A 248 18.07 -64.88 -31.33
N GLU A 249 19.24 -64.24 -31.25
CA GLU A 249 20.54 -64.91 -31.36
C GLU A 249 20.91 -65.72 -30.11
N GLU A 250 20.53 -65.28 -28.90
CA GLU A 250 20.72 -66.06 -27.66
C GLU A 250 19.79 -67.31 -27.56
N ALA A 251 18.75 -67.40 -28.38
CA ALA A 251 17.77 -68.49 -28.37
C ALA A 251 18.00 -69.55 -29.46
N ALA A 252 19.01 -69.39 -30.31
CA ALA A 252 19.38 -70.29 -31.41
C ALA A 252 20.65 -71.09 -31.07
#